data_AF-A0A928FPZ4-F1
#
_entry.id   AF-A0A928FPZ4-F1
#
_cell.length_a   1.000
_cell.length_b   1.000
_cell.length_c   1.000
_cell.angle_alpha   90.00
_cell.angle_beta   90.00
_cell.angle_gamma   90.00
#
_symmetry.space_group_name_H-M   'P 1'
#
loop_
_entity.id
_entity.type
_entity.pdbx_description
1 polymer ?
#
loop_
_entity_poly.entity_id
_entity_poly.type
_entity_poly.pdbx_seq_one_letter_code
_entity_poly.pdbx_strand_id
1 'polypeptide(L)'
;MLYDFFEMLYFVIPAAFLVFFIVSLCLYVCAKIKNKKKAGSVEESRVKLYKMLLIISGIIVGVIAAVVISFIALMFMAVAYM
;
A
#
# COMPACT_ATOMS: atom_id res chain seq x y z
N MET A 1 5.51 27.60 -7.60
CA MET A 1 6.43 27.16 -6.52
C MET A 1 5.73 26.43 -5.38
N LEU A 2 4.77 27.03 -4.64
CA LEU A 2 4.03 26.30 -3.60
C LEU A 2 3.11 25.21 -4.20
N TYR A 3 2.49 25.51 -5.35
CA TYR A 3 1.57 24.61 -6.05
C TYR A 3 2.27 23.34 -6.59
N ASP A 4 3.43 23.50 -7.24
CA ASP A 4 4.26 22.38 -7.74
C ASP A 4 4.69 21.41 -6.62
N PHE A 5 4.94 21.95 -5.42
CA PHE A 5 5.31 21.16 -4.26
C PHE A 5 4.16 20.28 -3.79
N PHE A 6 2.92 20.80 -3.76
CA PHE A 6 1.74 20.04 -3.37
C PHE A 6 1.38 18.96 -4.39
N GLU A 7 1.50 19.24 -5.69
CA GLU A 7 1.28 18.24 -6.74
C GLU A 7 2.27 17.07 -6.63
N MET A 8 3.54 17.38 -6.37
CA MET A 8 4.57 16.36 -6.18
C MET A 8 4.26 15.49 -4.94
N LEU A 9 3.90 16.10 -3.81
CA LEU A 9 3.49 15.39 -2.59
C LEU A 9 2.27 14.50 -2.81
N TYR A 10 1.27 14.99 -3.55
CA TYR A 10 0.06 14.25 -3.86
C TYR A 10 0.34 12.96 -4.63
N PHE A 11 1.41 12.93 -5.44
CA PHE A 11 1.81 11.72 -6.17
C PHE A 11 2.81 10.85 -5.40
N VAL A 12 3.79 11.48 -4.73
CA VAL A 12 4.86 10.78 -4.00
C VAL A 12 4.32 10.05 -2.78
N ILE A 13 3.37 10.64 -2.05
CA ILE A 13 2.81 10.01 -0.84
C ILE A 13 2.12 8.67 -1.19
N PRO A 14 1.15 8.61 -2.11
CA PRO A 14 0.55 7.34 -2.53
C PRO A 14 1.58 6.35 -3.06
N ALA A 15 2.53 6.80 -3.88
CA ALA A 15 3.57 5.94 -4.43
C ALA A 15 4.44 5.32 -3.32
N ALA A 16 4.86 6.11 -2.33
CA ALA A 16 5.65 5.63 -1.20
C ALA A 16 4.89 4.59 -0.35
N PHE A 17 3.60 4.82 -0.07
CA PHE A 17 2.78 3.84 0.65
C PHE A 17 2.56 2.55 -0.16
N LEU A 18 2.44 2.66 -1.48
CA LEU A 18 2.30 1.50 -2.36
C LEU A 18 3.58 0.66 -2.37
N VAL A 19 4.76 1.31 -2.45
CA VAL A 19 6.05 0.64 -2.31
C VAL A 19 6.17 -0.04 -0.94
N PHE A 20 5.80 0.65 0.14
CA PHE A 20 5.83 0.08 1.49
C PHE A 20 4.92 -1.15 1.63
N PHE A 21 3.75 -1.12 1.00
CA PHE A 21 2.83 -2.27 0.96
C PHE A 21 3.44 -3.45 0.19
N ILE A 22 4.05 -3.21 -0.97
CA ILE A 22 4.72 -4.27 -1.75
C ILE A 22 5.87 -4.90 -0.94
N VAL A 23 6.68 -4.08 -0.27
CA VAL A 23 7.77 -4.58 0.60
C VAL A 23 7.20 -5.45 1.73
N SER A 24 6.13 -5.00 2.39
CA SER A 24 5.45 -5.76 3.45
C SER A 24 4.90 -7.10 2.94
N LEU A 25 4.31 -7.10 1.74
CA LEU A 25 3.80 -8.29 1.07
C LEU A 25 4.94 -9.27 0.77
N CYS A 26 6.04 -8.78 0.20
CA CYS A 26 7.22 -9.58 -0.10
C CYS A 26 7.81 -10.22 1.16
N LEU A 27 7.93 -9.47 2.26
CA LEU A 27 8.43 -10.01 3.53
C LEU A 27 7.54 -11.13 4.08
N TYR A 28 6.22 -10.93 4.08
CA TYR A 28 5.27 -11.94 4.54
C TYR A 28 5.30 -13.20 3.66
N VAL A 29 5.28 -13.03 2.33
CA VAL A 29 5.30 -14.15 1.38
C VAL A 29 6.63 -14.91 1.48
N CYS A 30 7.77 -14.21 1.54
CA CYS A 30 9.08 -14.82 1.72
C CYS A 30 9.15 -15.63 3.03
N ALA A 31 8.65 -15.08 4.14
CA ALA A 31 8.63 -15.79 5.41
C ALA A 31 7.76 -17.07 5.33
N LYS A 32 6.59 -16.97 4.69
CA LYS A 32 5.68 -18.12 4.49
C LYS A 32 6.30 -19.19 3.58
N ILE A 33 6.97 -18.79 2.51
CA ILE A 33 7.66 -19.71 1.58
C ILE A 33 8.83 -20.40 2.30
N LYS A 34 9.63 -19.67 3.08
CA LYS A 34 10.74 -20.24 3.86
C LYS A 34 10.24 -21.28 4.86
N ASN A 35 9.16 -20.99 5.60
CA ASN A 35 8.56 -21.95 6.52
C ASN A 35 7.94 -23.17 5.82
N LYS A 36 7.43 -23.03 4.58
CA LYS A 36 7.01 -24.18 3.77
C LYS A 36 8.19 -25.05 3.35
N LYS A 37 9.34 -24.45 2.98
CA LYS A 37 10.53 -25.19 2.54
C LYS A 37 11.26 -25.87 3.70
N LYS A 38 11.34 -25.20 4.85
CA LYS A 38 11.96 -25.71 6.07
C LYS A 38 11.12 -25.26 7.26
N ALA A 39 10.39 -26.21 7.85
CA ALA A 39 9.56 -25.96 9.02
C ALA A 39 10.41 -25.34 10.15
N GLY A 40 9.91 -24.25 10.74
CA GLY A 40 10.61 -23.53 11.81
C GLY A 40 11.77 -22.63 11.36
N SER A 41 11.99 -22.42 10.06
CA SER A 41 13.07 -21.53 9.58
C SER A 41 12.88 -20.05 9.96
N VAL A 42 11.63 -19.62 10.15
CA VAL A 42 11.23 -18.29 10.60
C VAL A 42 10.32 -18.48 11.80
N GLU A 43 10.67 -17.83 12.91
CA GLU A 43 9.86 -17.83 14.12
C GLU A 43 8.43 -17.37 13.84
N GLU A 44 7.46 -18.07 14.45
CA GLU A 44 6.05 -17.80 14.24
C GLU A 44 5.65 -16.37 14.66
N SER A 45 6.33 -15.82 15.67
CA SER A 45 6.21 -14.44 16.13
C SER A 45 6.51 -13.43 15.02
N ARG A 46 7.58 -13.65 14.25
CA ARG A 46 7.96 -12.77 13.12
C ARG A 46 6.95 -12.87 11.97
N VAL A 47 6.43 -14.07 11.68
CA VAL A 47 5.40 -14.26 10.65
C VAL A 47 4.11 -13.52 11.02
N LYS A 48 3.70 -13.57 12.31
CA LYS A 48 2.55 -12.80 12.81
C LYS A 48 2.78 -11.29 12.69
N LEU A 49 4.00 -10.81 12.99
CA LEU A 49 4.36 -9.40 12.84
C LEU A 49 4.29 -8.95 11.38
N TYR A 50 4.87 -9.71 10.43
CA TYR A 50 4.76 -9.38 9.01
C TYR A 50 3.32 -9.40 8.49
N LYS A 51 2.50 -10.33 8.98
CA LYS A 51 1.06 -10.35 8.67
C LYS A 51 0.35 -9.10 9.18
N MET A 52 0.65 -8.67 10.40
CA MET A 52 0.10 -7.45 10.98
C MET A 52 0.50 -6.21 10.20
N LEU A 53 1.79 -6.07 9.86
CA LEU A 53 2.28 -4.99 9.00
C LEU A 53 1.59 -4.97 7.64
N LEU A 54 1.39 -6.15 7.03
CA LEU A 54 0.69 -6.26 5.74
C LEU A 54 -0.77 -5.81 5.84
N ILE A 55 -1.47 -6.15 6.92
CA ILE A 55 -2.85 -5.71 7.13
C ILE A 55 -2.91 -4.18 7.31
N ILE A 56 -2.06 -3.63 8.18
CA ILE A 56 -2.03 -2.18 8.44
C ILE A 56 -1.69 -1.40 7.16
N SER A 57 -0.64 -1.80 6.44
CA SER A 57 -0.26 -1.18 5.16
C SER A 57 -1.36 -1.33 4.11
N GLY A 58 -2.05 -2.48 4.06
CA GLY A 58 -3.17 -2.71 3.15
C GLY A 58 -4.35 -1.79 3.42
N ILE A 59 -4.70 -1.55 4.69
CA ILE A 59 -5.75 -0.59 5.07
C ILE A 59 -5.36 0.82 4.63
N ILE A 60 -4.12 1.25 4.90
CA ILE A 60 -3.65 2.59 4.53
C ILE A 60 -3.69 2.78 3.01
N VAL A 61 -3.16 1.83 2.24
CA VAL A 61 -3.19 1.90 0.77
C VAL A 61 -4.62 1.87 0.25
N GLY A 62 -5.50 1.07 0.85
CA GLY A 62 -6.92 1.01 0.48
C GLY A 62 -7.64 2.35 0.67
N VAL A 63 -7.41 3.02 1.79
CA VAL A 63 -7.97 4.37 2.05
C VAL A 63 -7.43 5.38 1.05
N ILE A 64 -6.12 5.39 0.80
CA ILE A 64 -5.50 6.30 -0.18
C ILE A 64 -6.07 6.05 -1.58
N ALA A 65 -6.17 4.79 -2.00
CA ALA A 65 -6.73 4.43 -3.29
C ALA A 65 -8.19 4.88 -3.43
N ALA A 66 -9.02 4.69 -2.39
CA ALA A 66 -10.41 5.13 -2.38
C ALA A 66 -10.52 6.66 -2.56
N VAL A 67 -9.67 7.43 -1.90
CA VAL A 67 -9.60 8.89 -2.07
C VAL A 67 -9.24 9.24 -3.51
N VAL A 68 -8.15 8.67 -4.05
CA VAL A 68 -7.70 8.94 -5.43
C VAL A 68 -8.78 8.59 -6.46
N ILE A 69 -9.41 7.43 -6.34
CA ILE A 69 -10.49 6.98 -7.24
C ILE A 69 -11.70 7.91 -7.15
N SER A 70 -12.07 8.36 -5.95
CA SER A 70 -13.20 9.28 -5.75
C SER A 70 -12.95 10.62 -6.45
N PHE A 71 -11.74 11.17 -6.36
CA PHE A 71 -11.36 12.38 -7.09
C PHE A 71 -11.43 12.19 -8.60
N ILE A 72 -10.90 11.08 -9.11
CA ILE A 72 -10.96 10.74 -10.54
C ILE A 72 -12.43 10.63 -11.00
N ALA A 73 -13.28 9.94 -10.24
CA ALA A 73 -14.70 9.80 -10.56
C ALA A 73 -15.43 11.14 -10.59
N LEU A 74 -15.16 12.03 -9.63
CA LEU A 74 -15.72 13.38 -9.62
C LEU A 74 -15.27 14.20 -10.85
N MET A 75 -14.00 14.08 -11.27
CA MET A 75 -13.52 14.74 -12.48
C MET A 75 -14.24 14.23 -13.73
N PHE A 76 -14.42 12.92 -13.86
CA PHE A 76 -15.17 12.36 -15.00
C PHE A 76 -16.64 12.79 -15.01
N MET A 77 -17.30 12.85 -13.85
CA MET A 77 -18.65 13.40 -13.78
C MET A 77 -18.67 14.87 -14.20
N ALA A 78 -17.75 15.69 -13.70
CA ALA A 78 -17.69 17.10 -14.06
C ALA A 78 -17.50 17.31 -15.57
N VAL A 79 -16.67 16.51 -16.23
CA VAL A 79 -16.50 16.53 -17.69
C VAL A 79 -17.76 16.08 -18.43
N ALA A 80 -18.49 15.09 -17.91
CA ALA A 80 -19.71 14.59 -18.53
C ALA A 80 -20.91 15.56 -18.41
N TYR A 81 -20.89 16.50 -17.45
CA TYR A 81 -21.92 17.51 -17.23
C TYR A 81 -21.57 18.90 -17.79
N MET A 82 -20.41 19.05 -18.45
CA MET A 82 -20.05 20.23 -19.26
C MET A 82 -20.42 20.01 -20.72
#